data_AF-A0A6N8XBC3-F1
#
_entry.id   AF-A0A6N8XBC3-F1
#
_cell.length_a   1.000
_cell.length_b   1.000
_cell.length_c   1.000
_cell.angle_alpha   90.00
_cell.angle_beta   90.00
_cell.angle_gamma   90.00
#
_symmetry.space_group_name_H-M   'P 1'
#
loop_
_entity.id
_entity.type
_entity.pdbx_description
1 polymer ?
#
loop_
_entity_poly.entity_id
_entity_poly.type
_entity_poly.pdbx_seq_one_letter_code
_entity_poly.pdbx_strand_id
1 'polypeptide(L)'
;YEMIDAQLTTEIFGLYAPGRPDIALEIAHLPIRTTARAEAALASEFYVIMHALAAAADQNAPRKAQVHALASLARSYMPDESTTAKMYDFVKGRYEAGVPWEEARDDVYRRYQVEQKDGYDTAPRNPVASGINFAASMVSLFFGEGDYQETVKIAVLAGWDSDNPAATWGGLLGFMIGKQGIEEAFGQEFSDRYHIHRTRTGFPVPDGVDTFPDMATAGVEIVDRVVADEINGEAGDDQWVIPLVALPE
;
A
#
# COMPACT_ATOMS: atom_id res chain seq x y z
N TYR A 1 11.84 -4.18 15.45
CA TYR A 1 10.83 -3.22 14.98
C TYR A 1 11.15 -2.62 13.63
N GLU A 2 12.37 -2.77 13.10
CA GLU A 2 12.79 -2.21 11.80
C GLU A 2 12.55 -3.16 10.61
N MET A 3 11.85 -4.26 10.85
CA MET A 3 11.52 -5.27 9.85
C MET A 3 10.19 -4.91 9.16
N ILE A 4 9.95 -5.55 8.03
CA ILE A 4 8.82 -5.28 7.13
C ILE A 4 7.45 -5.72 7.68
N ASP A 5 7.38 -6.42 8.82
CA ASP A 5 6.17 -7.10 9.32
C ASP A 5 4.87 -6.27 9.28
N ALA A 6 4.93 -4.99 9.68
CA ALA A 6 3.76 -4.11 9.65
C ALA A 6 3.38 -3.71 8.21
N GLN A 7 4.34 -3.57 7.30
CA GLN A 7 4.08 -3.27 5.88
C GLN A 7 3.33 -4.38 5.14
N LEU A 8 3.33 -5.61 5.68
CA LEU A 8 2.69 -6.79 5.07
C LEU A 8 1.20 -6.95 5.43
N THR A 9 0.73 -6.24 6.46
CA THR A 9 -0.51 -6.63 7.16
C THR A 9 -1.44 -5.48 7.51
N THR A 10 -1.03 -4.23 7.32
CA THR A 10 -1.76 -3.08 7.85
C THR A 10 -2.39 -2.19 6.79
N GLU A 11 -2.06 -2.35 5.50
CA GLU A 11 -2.63 -1.52 4.44
C GLU A 11 -4.17 -1.59 4.35
N ILE A 12 -4.76 -2.72 4.77
CA ILE A 12 -6.22 -2.93 4.81
C ILE A 12 -6.94 -1.90 5.69
N PHE A 13 -6.30 -1.39 6.74
CA PHE A 13 -6.88 -0.33 7.58
C PHE A 13 -7.16 0.95 6.78
N GLY A 14 -6.41 1.21 5.70
CA GLY A 14 -6.73 2.29 4.77
C GLY A 14 -8.09 2.10 4.12
N LEU A 15 -8.38 0.88 3.65
CA LEU A 15 -9.65 0.55 2.99
C LEU A 15 -10.84 0.62 3.94
N TYR A 16 -10.63 0.46 5.25
CA TYR A 16 -11.70 0.59 6.26
C TYR A 16 -12.09 2.04 6.56
N ALA A 17 -11.27 3.02 6.18
CA ALA A 17 -11.54 4.45 6.36
C ALA A 17 -11.44 5.21 5.02
N PRO A 18 -12.34 4.92 4.06
CA PRO A 18 -12.27 5.47 2.71
C PRO A 18 -12.26 7.00 2.71
N GLY A 19 -11.29 7.61 2.03
CA GLY A 19 -11.14 9.06 1.93
C GLY A 19 -10.71 9.76 3.23
N ARG A 20 -10.45 9.03 4.32
CA ARG A 20 -10.11 9.58 5.65
C ARG A 20 -8.79 9.01 6.18
N PRO A 21 -7.64 9.47 5.65
CA PRO A 21 -6.32 9.03 6.12
C PRO A 21 -6.08 9.27 7.61
N ASP A 22 -6.66 10.34 8.17
CA ASP A 22 -6.60 10.67 9.59
C ASP A 22 -7.21 9.55 10.46
N ILE A 23 -8.41 9.09 10.09
CA ILE A 23 -9.08 7.98 10.78
C ILE A 23 -8.38 6.65 10.48
N ALA A 24 -7.94 6.43 9.24
CA ALA A 24 -7.18 5.24 8.85
C ALA A 24 -5.91 5.06 9.70
N LEU A 25 -5.18 6.14 9.95
CA LEU A 25 -3.98 6.15 10.79
C LEU A 25 -4.32 5.90 12.27
N GLU A 26 -5.45 6.42 12.77
CA GLU A 26 -5.90 6.16 14.13
C GLU A 26 -6.20 4.68 14.36
N ILE A 27 -6.99 4.05 13.49
CA ILE A 27 -7.31 2.62 13.61
C ILE A 27 -6.09 1.72 13.37
N ALA A 28 -5.16 2.14 12.50
CA ALA A 28 -3.93 1.40 12.23
C ALA A 28 -2.84 1.59 13.29
N HIS A 29 -2.97 2.55 14.20
CA HIS A 29 -1.91 2.93 15.14
C HIS A 29 -1.41 1.76 15.98
N LEU A 30 -2.31 1.10 16.73
CA LEU A 30 -1.93 -0.03 17.58
C LEU A 30 -1.51 -1.28 16.78
N PRO A 31 -2.21 -1.68 15.69
CA PRO A 31 -1.74 -2.74 14.80
C PRO A 31 -0.31 -2.55 14.32
N ILE A 32 0.03 -1.39 13.76
CA ILE A 32 1.39 -1.08 13.29
C ILE A 32 2.38 -1.14 14.46
N ARG A 33 2.02 -0.54 15.60
CA ARG A 33 2.85 -0.50 16.80
C ARG A 33 2.94 -1.83 17.54
N THR A 34 2.33 -2.91 17.04
CA THR A 34 2.58 -4.24 17.60
C THR A 34 3.96 -4.77 17.16
N THR A 35 4.40 -4.46 15.93
CA THR A 35 5.63 -4.99 15.34
C THR A 35 6.60 -3.91 14.87
N ALA A 36 6.15 -2.68 14.61
CA ALA A 36 6.95 -1.59 14.06
C ALA A 36 7.03 -0.32 14.95
N ARG A 37 8.08 0.47 14.73
CA ARG A 37 8.35 1.81 15.32
C ARG A 37 9.22 2.61 14.33
N ALA A 38 9.30 3.93 14.53
CA ALA A 38 10.18 4.84 13.76
C ALA A 38 9.99 4.69 12.24
N GLU A 39 11.08 4.53 11.47
CA GLU A 39 11.03 4.43 9.99
C GLU A 39 10.10 3.33 9.48
N ALA A 40 10.04 2.19 10.18
CA ALA A 40 9.17 1.09 9.81
C ALA A 40 7.69 1.38 10.03
N ALA A 41 7.38 2.19 11.04
CA ALA A 41 6.04 2.70 11.23
C ALA A 41 5.65 3.66 10.11
N LEU A 42 6.53 4.60 9.76
CA LEU A 42 6.27 5.58 8.70
C LEU A 42 6.01 4.91 7.35
N ALA A 43 6.76 3.85 7.02
CA ALA A 43 6.55 3.07 5.81
C ALA A 43 5.18 2.39 5.78
N SER A 44 4.73 1.80 6.89
CA SER A 44 3.39 1.19 6.98
C SER A 44 2.27 2.24 6.93
N GLU A 45 2.46 3.36 7.63
CA GLU A 45 1.51 4.48 7.64
C GLU A 45 1.33 5.06 6.23
N PHE A 46 2.39 5.14 5.42
CA PHE A 46 2.29 5.51 4.00
C PHE A 46 1.33 4.59 3.23
N TYR A 47 1.45 3.28 3.37
CA TYR A 47 0.57 2.34 2.67
C TYR A 47 -0.87 2.44 3.13
N VAL A 48 -1.10 2.64 4.44
CA VAL A 48 -2.44 2.91 4.99
C VAL A 48 -3.06 4.16 4.35
N ILE A 49 -2.29 5.25 4.28
CA ILE A 49 -2.76 6.50 3.67
C ILE A 49 -3.06 6.29 2.18
N MET A 50 -2.17 5.64 1.43
CA MET A 50 -2.39 5.32 0.02
C MET A 50 -3.71 4.58 -0.21
N HIS A 51 -4.01 3.56 0.60
CA HIS A 51 -5.22 2.77 0.48
C HIS A 51 -6.48 3.54 0.90
N ALA A 52 -6.40 4.40 1.93
CA ALA A 52 -7.51 5.27 2.30
C ALA A 52 -7.85 6.27 1.19
N LEU A 53 -6.83 6.88 0.59
CA LEU A 53 -7.00 7.88 -0.45
C LEU A 53 -7.51 7.28 -1.78
N ALA A 54 -7.22 6.01 -2.06
CA ALA A 54 -7.64 5.36 -3.30
C ALA A 54 -9.15 5.39 -3.53
N ALA A 55 -9.94 5.33 -2.45
CA ALA A 55 -11.41 5.42 -2.51
C ALA A 55 -11.91 6.80 -2.97
N ALA A 56 -11.10 7.85 -2.81
CA ALA A 56 -11.41 9.23 -3.18
C ALA A 56 -10.63 9.70 -4.42
N ALA A 57 -9.96 8.80 -5.15
CA ALA A 57 -9.21 9.15 -6.34
C ALA A 57 -10.12 9.68 -7.47
N ASP A 58 -9.67 10.69 -8.20
CA ASP A 58 -10.41 11.23 -9.36
C ASP A 58 -10.47 10.19 -10.48
N GLN A 59 -11.65 9.60 -10.66
CA GLN A 59 -11.91 8.56 -11.66
C GLN A 59 -11.75 9.06 -13.10
N ASN A 60 -11.75 10.39 -13.33
CA ASN A 60 -11.54 10.97 -14.66
C ASN A 60 -10.06 11.17 -15.01
N ALA A 61 -9.18 11.17 -14.01
CA ALA A 61 -7.75 11.32 -14.23
C ALA A 61 -7.13 10.01 -14.74
N PRO A 62 -6.10 10.06 -15.61
CA PRO A 62 -5.34 8.86 -15.98
C PRO A 62 -4.77 8.16 -14.74
N ARG A 63 -4.69 6.81 -14.76
CA ARG A 63 -4.25 6.02 -13.61
C ARG A 63 -2.89 6.44 -13.06
N LYS A 64 -1.94 6.73 -13.94
CA LYS A 64 -0.64 7.32 -13.59
C LYS A 64 -0.79 8.59 -12.75
N ALA A 65 -1.61 9.54 -13.20
CA ALA A 65 -1.83 10.79 -12.48
C ALA A 65 -2.46 10.56 -11.11
N GLN A 66 -3.42 9.63 -11.02
CA GLN A 66 -4.01 9.23 -9.74
C GLN A 66 -2.95 8.68 -8.79
N VAL A 67 -2.20 7.64 -9.19
CA VAL A 67 -1.19 7.00 -8.34
C VAL A 67 -0.14 8.01 -7.86
N HIS A 68 0.33 8.89 -8.74
CA HIS A 68 1.29 9.93 -8.37
C HIS A 68 0.71 10.96 -7.40
N ALA A 69 -0.56 11.34 -7.57
CA ALA A 69 -1.24 12.26 -6.66
C ALA A 69 -1.43 11.64 -5.27
N LEU A 70 -1.87 10.37 -5.21
CA LEU A 70 -2.01 9.62 -3.96
C LEU A 70 -0.65 9.50 -3.25
N ALA A 71 0.41 9.13 -3.99
CA ALA A 71 1.75 8.98 -3.45
C ALA A 71 2.31 10.30 -2.91
N SER A 72 2.11 11.40 -3.64
CA SER A 72 2.54 12.73 -3.21
C SER A 72 1.82 13.17 -1.94
N LEU A 73 0.53 12.88 -1.84
CA LEU A 73 -0.25 13.20 -0.66
C LEU A 73 0.11 12.32 0.53
N ALA A 74 0.31 11.01 0.34
CA ALA A 74 0.77 10.12 1.40
C ALA A 74 2.16 10.52 1.92
N ARG A 75 3.05 11.01 1.04
CA ARG A 75 4.36 11.54 1.41
C ARG A 75 4.29 12.80 2.29
N SER A 76 3.27 13.66 2.14
CA SER A 76 3.16 14.89 2.94
C SER A 76 2.85 14.65 4.43
N TYR A 77 2.40 13.44 4.79
CA TYR A 77 2.21 13.03 6.19
C TYR A 77 3.53 12.65 6.89
N MET A 78 4.62 12.44 6.13
CA MET A 78 5.90 12.04 6.71
C MET A 78 6.75 13.25 7.10
N PRO A 79 7.50 13.18 8.21
CA PRO A 79 8.56 14.15 8.48
C PRO A 79 9.63 14.11 7.39
N ASP A 80 9.96 15.26 6.80
CA ASP A 80 10.93 15.37 5.69
C ASP A 80 12.33 14.83 6.04
N GLU A 81 12.70 14.88 7.31
CA GLU A 81 14.01 14.42 7.76
C GLU A 81 14.11 12.90 7.95
N SER A 82 12.98 12.19 7.90
CA SER A 82 12.95 10.72 8.05
C SER A 82 13.67 10.01 6.90
N THR A 83 14.26 8.86 7.18
CA THR A 83 14.91 8.02 6.17
C THR A 83 13.89 7.53 5.14
N THR A 84 12.69 7.14 5.56
CA THR A 84 11.58 6.71 4.69
C THR A 84 11.16 7.83 3.72
N ALA A 85 11.03 9.08 4.20
CA ALA A 85 10.76 10.23 3.33
C ALA A 85 11.85 10.43 2.27
N LYS A 86 13.12 10.37 2.68
CA LYS A 86 14.28 10.50 1.78
C LYS A 86 14.36 9.37 0.75
N MET A 87 13.95 8.15 1.12
CA MET A 87 13.84 7.02 0.21
C MET A 87 12.77 7.25 -0.86
N TYR A 88 11.58 7.72 -0.48
CA TYR A 88 10.54 8.13 -1.42
C TYR A 88 11.06 9.20 -2.38
N ASP A 89 11.62 10.29 -1.86
CA ASP A 89 12.06 11.44 -2.66
C ASP A 89 13.20 11.05 -3.61
N PHE A 90 14.11 10.19 -3.15
CA PHE A 90 15.20 9.68 -3.98
C PHE A 90 14.67 8.89 -5.18
N VAL A 91 13.78 7.93 -4.96
CA VAL A 91 13.25 7.09 -6.05
C VAL A 91 12.39 7.91 -7.00
N LYS A 92 11.55 8.81 -6.48
CA LYS A 92 10.78 9.75 -7.30
C LYS A 92 11.70 10.61 -8.17
N GLY A 93 12.82 11.10 -7.62
CA GLY A 93 13.82 11.86 -8.37
C GLY A 93 14.51 11.04 -9.48
N ARG A 94 14.73 9.74 -9.29
CA ARG A 94 15.22 8.85 -10.36
C ARG A 94 14.18 8.70 -11.47
N TYR A 95 12.92 8.49 -11.10
CA TYR A 95 11.81 8.44 -12.04
C TYR A 95 11.69 9.74 -12.86
N GLU A 96 11.73 10.90 -12.22
CA GLU A 96 11.67 12.21 -12.87
C GLU A 96 12.88 12.49 -13.77
N ALA A 97 14.04 11.90 -13.45
CA ALA A 97 15.23 11.95 -14.30
C ALA A 97 15.13 11.05 -15.55
N GLY A 98 14.08 10.24 -15.68
CA GLY A 98 13.82 9.39 -16.84
C GLY A 98 14.76 8.20 -17.00
N VAL A 99 15.39 7.74 -15.91
CA VAL A 99 16.24 6.55 -15.95
C VAL A 99 15.39 5.27 -16.03
N PRO A 100 15.89 4.14 -16.53
CA PRO A 100 15.17 2.87 -16.45
C PRO A 100 14.95 2.42 -15.00
N TRP A 101 13.88 1.66 -14.74
CA TRP A 101 13.57 1.20 -13.38
C TRP A 101 14.68 0.30 -12.81
N GLU A 102 15.39 -0.44 -13.67
CA GLU A 102 16.54 -1.26 -13.30
C GLU A 102 17.68 -0.40 -12.75
N GLU A 103 17.94 0.75 -13.39
CA GLU A 103 18.95 1.71 -12.92
C GLU A 103 18.51 2.35 -11.60
N ALA A 104 17.25 2.76 -11.47
CA ALA A 104 16.72 3.30 -10.21
C ALA A 104 16.83 2.28 -9.06
N ARG A 105 16.55 1.00 -9.34
CA ARG A 105 16.70 -0.10 -8.39
C ARG A 105 18.16 -0.30 -7.96
N ASP A 106 19.10 -0.27 -8.91
CA ASP A 106 20.53 -0.41 -8.61
C ASP A 106 21.10 0.80 -7.86
N ASP A 107 20.55 1.99 -8.11
CA ASP A 107 20.87 3.19 -7.35
C ASP A 107 20.33 3.15 -5.92
N VAL A 108 19.13 2.59 -5.70
CA VAL A 108 18.61 2.30 -4.35
C VAL A 108 19.56 1.34 -3.62
N TYR A 109 19.97 0.25 -4.27
CA TYR A 109 20.96 -0.68 -3.70
C TYR A 109 22.26 0.03 -3.32
N ARG A 110 22.84 0.81 -4.25
CA ARG A 110 24.10 1.51 -4.01
C ARG A 110 23.96 2.54 -2.89
N ARG A 111 22.96 3.40 -2.93
CA ARG A 111 22.78 4.49 -1.96
C ARG A 111 22.56 3.97 -0.53
N TYR A 112 21.72 2.96 -0.38
CA TYR A 112 21.26 2.53 0.95
C TYR A 112 22.01 1.31 1.47
N GLN A 113 22.25 0.27 0.66
CA GLN A 113 22.92 -0.95 1.16
C GLN A 113 24.44 -0.88 1.11
N VAL A 114 25.01 -0.11 0.16
CA VAL A 114 26.47 0.05 0.02
C VAL A 114 26.96 1.33 0.72
N GLU A 115 26.37 2.48 0.40
CA GLU A 115 26.81 3.79 0.90
C GLU A 115 26.19 4.20 2.24
N GLN A 116 25.10 3.53 2.66
CA GLN A 116 24.41 3.77 3.95
C GLN A 116 24.04 5.24 4.18
N LYS A 117 23.49 5.88 3.13
CA LYS A 117 23.09 7.29 3.18
C LYS A 117 21.74 7.49 3.88
N ASP A 118 21.45 8.76 4.17
CA ASP A 118 20.17 9.25 4.70
C ASP A 118 19.73 8.61 6.03
N GLY A 119 20.69 8.23 6.86
CA GLY A 119 20.41 7.62 8.17
C GLY A 119 20.04 6.14 8.12
N TYR A 120 20.25 5.47 6.98
CA TYR A 120 20.00 4.03 6.86
C TYR A 120 21.22 3.20 7.31
N ASP A 121 21.43 3.12 8.62
CA ASP A 121 22.60 2.50 9.27
C ASP A 121 22.31 1.21 10.04
N THR A 122 21.04 0.95 10.41
CA THR A 122 20.69 -0.13 11.36
C THR A 122 20.58 -1.52 10.75
N ALA A 123 20.05 -1.65 9.53
CA ALA A 123 19.87 -2.95 8.86
C ALA A 123 20.24 -2.94 7.36
N PRO A 124 21.36 -2.31 6.93
CA PRO A 124 21.59 -1.99 5.53
C PRO A 124 21.70 -3.22 4.62
N ARG A 125 22.05 -4.38 5.16
CA ARG A 125 22.21 -5.64 4.40
C ARG A 125 21.14 -6.68 4.69
N ASN A 126 20.13 -6.33 5.49
CA ASN A 126 19.03 -7.24 5.77
C ASN A 126 18.00 -7.14 4.61
N PRO A 127 17.76 -8.24 3.87
CA PRO A 127 16.82 -8.21 2.76
C PRO A 127 15.36 -8.01 3.17
N VAL A 128 15.00 -8.25 4.44
CA VAL A 128 13.64 -8.07 4.99
C VAL A 128 13.52 -6.81 5.87
N ALA A 129 14.48 -5.89 5.76
CA ALA A 129 14.40 -4.60 6.45
C ALA A 129 13.32 -3.71 5.82
N SER A 130 12.62 -2.96 6.68
CA SER A 130 11.52 -2.11 6.27
C SER A 130 11.90 -1.07 5.22
N GLY A 131 13.03 -0.37 5.43
CA GLY A 131 13.44 0.75 4.56
C GLY A 131 13.76 0.31 3.14
N ILE A 132 14.58 -0.74 2.97
CA ILE A 132 14.96 -1.19 1.62
C ILE A 132 13.77 -1.72 0.82
N ASN A 133 12.83 -2.41 1.48
CA ASN A 133 11.62 -2.90 0.83
C ASN A 133 10.64 -1.75 0.53
N PHE A 134 10.55 -0.73 1.39
CA PHE A 134 9.83 0.49 1.06
C PHE A 134 10.42 1.20 -0.17
N ALA A 135 11.74 1.32 -0.26
CA ALA A 135 12.39 1.91 -1.43
C ALA A 135 12.14 1.09 -2.71
N ALA A 136 12.21 -0.25 -2.63
CA ALA A 136 11.85 -1.13 -3.75
C ALA A 136 10.37 -0.99 -4.14
N SER A 137 9.49 -0.81 -3.15
CA SER A 137 8.07 -0.52 -3.35
C SER A 137 7.84 0.80 -4.09
N MET A 138 8.62 1.84 -3.80
CA MET A 138 8.56 3.09 -4.55
C MET A 138 9.03 2.92 -6.00
N VAL A 139 10.02 2.05 -6.24
CA VAL A 139 10.47 1.76 -7.62
C VAL A 139 9.32 1.15 -8.41
N SER A 140 8.66 0.11 -7.90
CA SER A 140 7.55 -0.49 -8.62
C SER A 140 6.36 0.45 -8.79
N LEU A 141 6.03 1.27 -7.78
CA LEU A 141 4.92 2.22 -7.85
C LEU A 141 5.11 3.27 -8.95
N PHE A 142 6.25 3.96 -8.96
CA PHE A 142 6.49 5.06 -9.89
C PHE A 142 6.74 4.57 -11.31
N PHE A 143 7.54 3.52 -11.47
CA PHE A 143 7.89 3.01 -12.80
C PHE A 143 6.81 2.12 -13.41
N GLY A 144 5.89 1.58 -12.59
CA GLY A 144 4.70 0.88 -13.06
C GLY A 144 3.58 1.81 -13.52
N GLU A 145 3.62 3.10 -13.16
CA GLU A 145 2.69 4.15 -13.60
C GLU A 145 1.20 3.81 -13.42
N GLY A 146 0.90 2.91 -12.47
CA GLY A 146 -0.44 2.41 -12.20
C GLY A 146 -0.98 1.39 -13.21
N ASP A 147 -0.17 0.93 -14.17
CA ASP A 147 -0.47 -0.28 -14.93
C ASP A 147 -0.31 -1.50 -14.01
N TYR A 148 -1.35 -2.33 -13.90
CA TYR A 148 -1.35 -3.45 -12.95
C TYR A 148 -0.23 -4.46 -13.24
N GLN A 149 -0.10 -4.90 -14.50
CA GLN A 149 0.85 -5.95 -14.86
C GLN A 149 2.29 -5.42 -14.77
N GLU A 150 2.54 -4.20 -15.23
CA GLU A 150 3.85 -3.58 -15.17
C GLU A 150 4.28 -3.32 -13.73
N THR A 151 3.39 -2.76 -12.90
CA THR A 151 3.66 -2.49 -11.47
C THR A 151 4.00 -3.77 -10.72
N VAL A 152 3.19 -4.82 -10.89
CA VAL A 152 3.43 -6.12 -10.23
C VAL A 152 4.69 -6.79 -10.79
N LYS A 153 4.95 -6.72 -12.09
CA LYS A 153 6.18 -7.24 -12.70
C LYS A 153 7.42 -6.58 -12.11
N ILE A 154 7.45 -5.24 -12.04
CA ILE A 154 8.58 -4.51 -11.46
C ILE A 154 8.72 -4.84 -9.97
N ALA A 155 7.62 -4.91 -9.22
CA ALA A 155 7.63 -5.28 -7.80
C ALA A 155 8.30 -6.65 -7.56
N VAL A 156 7.94 -7.65 -8.38
CA VAL A 156 8.53 -8.99 -8.30
C VAL A 156 10.01 -8.99 -8.71
N LEU A 157 10.37 -8.25 -9.77
CA LEU A 157 11.72 -8.25 -10.34
C LEU A 157 12.71 -7.34 -9.59
N ALA A 158 12.25 -6.38 -8.80
CA ALA A 158 13.11 -5.50 -8.00
C ALA A 158 13.95 -6.27 -6.97
N GLY A 159 13.47 -7.44 -6.53
CA GLY A 159 14.13 -8.33 -5.57
C GLY A 159 13.81 -7.99 -4.12
N TRP A 160 14.76 -8.25 -3.21
CA TRP A 160 14.53 -8.21 -1.74
C TRP A 160 13.29 -9.02 -1.35
N ASP A 161 12.42 -8.50 -0.48
CA ASP A 161 11.19 -9.16 -0.07
C ASP A 161 10.07 -8.84 -1.06
N SER A 162 10.22 -9.40 -2.27
CA SER A 162 9.49 -8.99 -3.47
C SER A 162 7.99 -9.29 -3.43
N ASP A 163 7.54 -10.18 -2.54
CA ASP A 163 6.12 -10.46 -2.35
C ASP A 163 5.39 -9.29 -1.67
N ASN A 164 6.07 -8.51 -0.82
CA ASN A 164 5.44 -7.35 -0.17
C ASN A 164 5.02 -6.25 -1.14
N PRO A 165 5.91 -5.62 -1.94
CA PRO A 165 5.47 -4.60 -2.88
C PRO A 165 4.46 -5.14 -3.90
N ALA A 166 4.58 -6.41 -4.29
CA ALA A 166 3.65 -7.04 -5.23
C ALA A 166 2.25 -7.19 -4.62
N ALA A 167 2.15 -7.61 -3.35
CA ALA A 167 0.89 -7.72 -2.63
C ALA A 167 0.27 -6.34 -2.36
N THR A 168 1.06 -5.39 -1.87
CA THR A 168 0.58 -4.04 -1.51
C THR A 168 0.06 -3.28 -2.74
N TRP A 169 0.79 -3.29 -3.86
CA TRP A 169 0.33 -2.61 -5.08
C TRP A 169 -0.69 -3.41 -5.87
N GLY A 170 -0.62 -4.75 -5.84
CA GLY A 170 -1.66 -5.60 -6.39
C GLY A 170 -3.01 -5.34 -5.70
N GLY A 171 -3.01 -5.26 -4.38
CA GLY A 171 -4.20 -4.90 -3.58
C GLY A 171 -4.73 -3.51 -3.93
N LEU A 172 -3.87 -2.49 -3.89
CA LEU A 172 -4.26 -1.10 -4.19
C LEU A 172 -4.81 -0.95 -5.61
N LEU A 173 -4.06 -1.39 -6.63
CA LEU A 173 -4.47 -1.24 -8.03
C LEU A 173 -5.67 -2.12 -8.35
N GLY A 174 -5.73 -3.33 -7.78
CA GLY A 174 -6.88 -4.21 -7.88
C GLY A 174 -8.16 -3.60 -7.30
N PHE A 175 -8.07 -2.94 -6.15
CA PHE A 175 -9.17 -2.16 -5.59
C PHE A 175 -9.60 -1.04 -6.54
N MET A 176 -8.65 -0.31 -7.12
CA MET A 176 -8.90 0.83 -7.99
C MET A 176 -9.48 0.48 -9.38
N ILE A 177 -9.19 -0.71 -9.92
CA ILE A 177 -9.69 -1.15 -11.23
C ILE A 177 -10.83 -2.18 -11.13
N GLY A 178 -11.04 -2.75 -9.94
CA GLY A 178 -12.04 -3.78 -9.68
C GLY A 178 -11.73 -5.13 -10.35
N LYS A 179 -12.57 -6.13 -10.08
CA LYS A 179 -12.44 -7.49 -10.65
C LYS A 179 -12.38 -7.46 -12.19
N GLN A 180 -13.26 -6.69 -12.82
CA GLN A 180 -13.33 -6.60 -14.29
C GLN A 180 -12.02 -6.07 -14.87
N GLY A 181 -11.44 -5.02 -14.30
CA GLY A 181 -10.15 -4.49 -14.75
C GLY A 181 -9.00 -5.50 -14.60
N ILE A 182 -9.02 -6.33 -13.55
CA ILE A 182 -8.06 -7.42 -13.38
C ILE A 182 -8.25 -8.49 -14.45
N GLU A 183 -9.48 -8.94 -14.69
CA GLU A 183 -9.78 -9.96 -15.71
C GLU A 183 -9.39 -9.49 -17.12
N GLU A 184 -9.65 -8.23 -17.44
CA GLU A 184 -9.23 -7.59 -18.69
C GLU A 184 -7.70 -7.55 -18.83
N ALA A 185 -6.98 -7.15 -17.77
CA ALA A 185 -5.52 -7.10 -17.79
C ALA A 185 -4.88 -8.46 -18.09
N PHE A 186 -5.48 -9.56 -17.63
CA PHE A 186 -4.97 -10.92 -17.86
C PHE A 186 -5.66 -11.67 -19.00
N GLY A 187 -6.71 -11.12 -19.60
CA GLY A 187 -7.51 -11.78 -20.63
C GLY A 187 -8.13 -13.10 -20.17
N GLN A 188 -8.49 -13.21 -18.89
CA GLN A 188 -9.09 -14.41 -18.31
C GLN A 188 -10.02 -14.08 -17.15
N GLU A 189 -11.00 -14.95 -16.90
CA GLU A 189 -11.82 -14.89 -15.69
C GLU A 189 -11.07 -15.46 -14.48
N PHE A 190 -11.27 -14.87 -13.31
CA PHE A 190 -10.68 -15.36 -12.06
C PHE A 190 -11.72 -16.01 -11.15
N SER A 191 -11.29 -17.03 -10.41
CA SER A 191 -12.14 -17.69 -9.42
C SER A 191 -12.43 -16.76 -8.25
N ASP A 192 -13.68 -16.76 -7.79
CA ASP A 192 -14.06 -16.08 -6.55
C ASP A 192 -13.72 -16.89 -5.29
N ARG A 193 -13.13 -18.08 -5.42
CA ARG A 193 -12.82 -18.97 -4.29
C ARG A 193 -11.39 -18.78 -3.80
N TYR A 194 -11.22 -18.75 -2.49
CA TYR A 194 -9.91 -18.63 -1.85
C TYR A 194 -9.66 -19.75 -0.84
N HIS A 195 -8.59 -20.52 -1.06
CA HIS A 195 -8.22 -21.67 -0.22
C HIS A 195 -7.30 -21.22 0.94
N ILE A 196 -7.86 -20.99 2.13
CA ILE A 196 -7.12 -20.52 3.32
C ILE A 196 -6.45 -21.63 4.15
N HIS A 197 -6.73 -22.90 3.83
CA HIS A 197 -6.41 -24.07 4.65
C HIS A 197 -4.93 -24.31 5.00
N ARG A 198 -3.96 -23.74 4.28
CA ARG A 198 -2.54 -24.14 4.43
C ARG A 198 -1.82 -23.52 5.64
N THR A 199 -2.26 -22.36 6.15
CA THR A 199 -1.52 -21.60 7.17
C THR A 199 -2.38 -20.97 8.27
N ARG A 200 -3.72 -21.07 8.20
CA ARG A 200 -4.64 -20.46 9.19
C ARG A 200 -5.58 -21.51 9.77
N THR A 201 -5.18 -22.13 10.88
CA THR A 201 -6.03 -23.04 11.64
C THR A 201 -7.00 -22.25 12.52
N GLY A 202 -8.27 -22.67 12.61
CA GLY A 202 -9.27 -22.05 13.51
C GLY A 202 -10.13 -20.94 12.89
N PHE A 203 -10.01 -20.65 11.60
CA PHE A 203 -11.00 -19.82 10.90
C PHE A 203 -12.32 -20.59 10.77
N PRO A 204 -13.49 -19.94 11.00
CA PRO A 204 -14.80 -20.58 10.93
C PRO A 204 -15.28 -20.77 9.47
N VAL A 205 -14.39 -21.17 8.57
CA VAL A 205 -14.68 -21.34 7.15
C VAL A 205 -14.74 -22.85 6.84
N PRO A 206 -15.90 -23.37 6.41
CA PRO A 206 -16.05 -24.78 6.04
C PRO A 206 -15.00 -25.20 5.02
N ASP A 207 -14.34 -26.34 5.28
CA ASP A 207 -13.29 -26.92 4.44
C ASP A 207 -12.10 -25.97 4.14
N GLY A 208 -11.98 -24.85 4.86
CA GLY A 208 -10.95 -23.84 4.63
C GLY A 208 -11.02 -23.20 3.23
N VAL A 209 -12.23 -23.09 2.65
CA VAL A 209 -12.47 -22.41 1.37
C VAL A 209 -13.47 -21.29 1.55
N ASP A 210 -12.99 -20.06 1.42
CA ASP A 210 -13.77 -18.83 1.50
C ASP A 210 -14.06 -18.27 0.10
N THR A 211 -14.80 -17.16 0.01
CA THR A 211 -15.02 -16.44 -1.25
C THR A 211 -14.69 -14.95 -1.15
N PHE A 212 -14.25 -14.33 -2.26
CA PHE A 212 -14.02 -12.89 -2.30
C PHE A 212 -15.29 -12.06 -2.01
N PRO A 213 -16.50 -12.45 -2.49
CA PRO A 213 -17.75 -11.80 -2.09
C PRO A 213 -18.05 -11.86 -0.58
N ASP A 214 -17.83 -13.00 0.07
CA ASP A 214 -18.06 -13.13 1.52
C ASP A 214 -17.05 -12.29 2.31
N MET A 215 -15.77 -12.32 1.92
CA MET A 215 -14.74 -11.47 2.51
C MET A 215 -15.03 -9.97 2.29
N ALA A 216 -15.53 -9.60 1.12
CA ALA A 216 -15.92 -8.22 0.83
C ALA A 216 -17.12 -7.77 1.66
N THR A 217 -18.12 -8.65 1.87
CA THR A 217 -19.29 -8.37 2.73
C THR A 217 -18.85 -8.06 4.15
N ALA A 218 -18.00 -8.91 4.73
CA ALA A 218 -17.43 -8.65 6.06
C ALA A 218 -16.60 -7.35 6.12
N GLY A 219 -15.89 -7.02 5.04
CA GLY A 219 -15.16 -5.77 4.90
C GLY A 219 -16.08 -4.55 4.88
N VAL A 220 -17.18 -4.59 4.10
CA VAL A 220 -18.18 -3.52 4.02
C VAL A 220 -18.85 -3.28 5.37
N GLU A 221 -19.19 -4.34 6.12
CA GLU A 221 -19.75 -4.19 7.48
C GLU A 221 -18.80 -3.45 8.43
N ILE A 222 -17.48 -3.62 8.26
CA ILE A 222 -16.48 -2.87 9.03
C ILE A 222 -16.46 -1.41 8.57
N VAL A 223 -16.46 -1.15 7.26
CA VAL A 223 -16.49 0.21 6.71
C VAL A 223 -17.74 0.96 7.18
N ASP A 224 -18.92 0.35 7.14
CA ASP A 224 -20.17 0.96 7.58
C ASP A 224 -20.09 1.46 9.03
N ARG A 225 -19.50 0.63 9.90
CA ARG A 225 -19.27 0.99 11.31
C ARG A 225 -18.26 2.12 11.44
N VAL A 226 -17.14 2.08 10.71
CA VAL A 226 -16.14 3.17 10.75
C VAL A 226 -16.76 4.47 10.22
N VAL A 227 -17.57 4.41 9.17
CA VAL A 227 -18.28 5.56 8.60
C VAL A 227 -19.23 6.17 9.62
N ALA A 228 -20.07 5.34 10.25
CA ALA A 228 -21.09 5.80 11.20
C ALA A 228 -20.49 6.25 12.55
N ASP A 229 -19.55 5.48 13.11
CA ASP A 229 -19.09 5.63 14.49
C ASP A 229 -17.86 6.54 14.61
N GLU A 230 -16.94 6.52 13.63
CA GLU A 230 -15.63 7.19 13.74
C GLU A 230 -15.50 8.40 12.79
N ILE A 231 -15.98 8.28 11.55
CA ILE A 231 -15.88 9.32 10.51
C ILE A 231 -16.95 10.41 10.70
N ASN A 232 -18.03 10.13 11.44
CA ASN A 232 -19.26 10.94 11.51
C ASN A 232 -19.90 11.15 10.13
N GLY A 233 -19.88 10.10 9.31
CA GLY A 233 -20.56 10.05 8.01
C GLY A 233 -21.90 9.32 8.08
N GLU A 234 -22.49 9.05 6.92
CA GLU A 234 -23.70 8.23 6.79
C GLU A 234 -23.40 7.00 5.95
N ALA A 235 -23.68 5.81 6.50
CA ALA A 235 -23.62 4.55 5.77
C ALA A 235 -25.02 4.18 5.27
N GLY A 236 -25.16 4.02 3.95
CA GLY A 236 -26.37 3.55 3.29
C GLY A 236 -26.11 2.29 2.48
N ASP A 237 -27.18 1.65 2.03
CA ASP A 237 -27.13 0.31 1.41
C ASP A 237 -26.18 0.20 0.20
N ASP A 238 -26.04 1.26 -0.60
CA ASP A 238 -25.21 1.29 -1.82
C ASP A 238 -24.21 2.47 -1.86
N GLN A 239 -24.12 3.28 -0.81
CA GLN A 239 -23.27 4.48 -0.80
C GLN A 239 -22.89 4.93 0.61
N TRP A 240 -21.71 5.56 0.72
CA TRP A 240 -21.27 6.27 1.92
C TRP A 240 -21.25 7.78 1.68
N VAL A 241 -21.74 8.56 2.65
CA VAL A 241 -21.55 10.01 2.69
C VAL A 241 -20.42 10.30 3.67
N ILE A 242 -19.28 10.74 3.14
CA ILE A 242 -18.04 10.90 3.90
C ILE A 242 -17.67 12.39 3.98
N PRO A 243 -17.68 13.00 5.17
CA PRO A 243 -17.18 14.36 5.34
C PRO A 243 -15.65 14.36 5.16
N LEU A 244 -15.18 15.01 4.11
CA LEU A 244 -13.75 15.17 3.85
C LEU A 244 -13.18 16.28 4.73
N VAL A 245 -11.99 16.02 5.30
CA VAL A 245 -11.21 17.01 6.04
C VAL A 245 -10.17 17.65 5.12
N ALA A 246 -9.73 18.86 5.47
CA ALA A 246 -8.61 19.50 4.78
C ALA A 246 -7.37 18.60 4.90
N LEU A 247 -6.74 18.33 3.77
CA LEU A 247 -5.48 17.60 3.72
C LEU A 247 -4.35 18.49 4.28
N PRO A 248 -3.27 17.90 4.83
CA PRO A 248 -2.10 18.66 5.23
C PRO A 248 -1.59 19.52 4.06
N GLU A 249 -1.29 20.79 4.33
CA GLU A 249 -0.66 21.71 3.36
C GLU A 249 0.77 21.28 3.01
#